data_AF-A0A9P6PJ73-F1
#
_entry.id   AF-A0A9P6PJ73-F1
#
_cell.length_a   1.000
_cell.length_b   1.000
_cell.length_c   1.000
_cell.angle_alpha   90.00
_cell.angle_beta   90.00
_cell.angle_gamma   90.00
#
_symmetry.space_group_name_H-M   'P 1'
#
loop_
_entity.id
_entity.type
_entity.pdbx_description
1 polymer ?
#
loop_
_entity_poly.entity_id
_entity_poly.type
_entity_poly.pdbx_seq_one_letter_code
_entity_poly.pdbx_strand_id
1 'polypeptide(L)'
;MYSAWLKDPASVHLSWQIYFRNQSNGMSSSQSFQAAPTIPPSGGVPSLVPGSQVGSSDVIDHLKIQLLVRAYQARGHHIARLDPLGITNAELATISPRELEISHYGFSEKDLDRAFSLGPGILPGFLNTGSKKTLREIVDHLSTIYCGSIGVEYIHIPDRERCDWIRQRIEVPKPYTYSTEEKTMILDRLIWSDSFERFVASKYPSEKRFGLEGGESLIPGMKALIDRSVEHGVESIVMGMPHRGRLNVLSNVVRKPHESIFSEFSGNSSQDGFSGDVKYHLGMNYERPTPSGKPVHLSLVANPSHLEAADGVVLGKTHAIQHYMDDKERTRSLAVLLHGDAAFAGQGVVYETLGFMDLPAYSTGGTVHIVVNNQI
;
A
#
# COMPACT_ATOMS: atom_id res chain seq x y z
N MET A 1 -41.24 -8.22 8.73
CA MET A 1 -40.89 -9.12 7.63
C MET A 1 -42.06 -10.03 7.25
N TYR A 2 -42.55 -10.90 8.13
CA TYR A 2 -43.76 -11.71 7.87
C TYR A 2 -44.99 -10.89 7.47
N SER A 3 -45.27 -9.78 8.17
CA SER A 3 -46.39 -8.88 7.83
C SER A 3 -46.24 -8.16 6.49
N ALA A 4 -45.00 -8.00 5.99
CA ALA A 4 -44.74 -7.46 4.65
C ALA A 4 -44.94 -8.54 3.58
N TRP A 5 -44.46 -9.77 3.85
CA TRP A 5 -44.70 -10.95 3.01
C TRP A 5 -46.19 -11.29 2.85
N LEU A 6 -47.02 -11.11 3.89
CA LEU A 6 -48.48 -11.30 3.79
C LEU A 6 -49.16 -10.31 2.83
N LYS A 7 -48.58 -9.12 2.63
CA LYS A 7 -49.10 -8.10 1.70
C LYS A 7 -48.54 -8.29 0.30
N ASP A 8 -47.25 -8.61 0.20
CA ASP A 8 -46.55 -8.91 -1.05
C ASP A 8 -45.42 -9.92 -0.78
N PRO A 9 -45.54 -11.18 -1.27
CA PRO A 9 -44.49 -12.17 -1.11
C PRO A 9 -43.15 -11.78 -1.74
N ALA A 10 -43.14 -10.97 -2.80
CA ALA A 10 -41.92 -10.54 -3.48
C ALA A 10 -41.12 -9.48 -2.70
N SER A 11 -41.73 -8.87 -1.68
CA SER A 11 -41.11 -7.84 -0.83
C SER A 11 -39.99 -8.36 0.08
N VAL A 12 -39.80 -9.68 0.16
CA VAL A 12 -38.75 -10.33 0.97
C VAL A 12 -37.92 -11.29 0.11
N HIS A 13 -36.66 -11.47 0.48
CA HIS A 13 -35.74 -12.38 -0.19
C HIS A 13 -36.32 -13.82 -0.27
N LEU A 14 -36.02 -14.55 -1.35
CA LEU A 14 -36.61 -15.86 -1.66
C LEU A 14 -36.49 -16.87 -0.50
N SER A 15 -35.39 -16.84 0.25
CA SER A 15 -35.21 -17.69 1.44
C SER A 15 -36.28 -17.46 2.50
N TRP A 16 -36.70 -16.21 2.71
CA TRP A 16 -37.76 -15.84 3.64
C TRP A 16 -39.15 -16.17 3.09
N GLN A 17 -39.35 -16.10 1.78
CA GLN A 17 -40.60 -16.54 1.15
C GLN A 17 -40.84 -18.04 1.38
N ILE A 18 -39.81 -18.86 1.19
CA ILE A 18 -39.86 -20.31 1.42
C ILE A 18 -40.11 -20.59 2.90
N TYR A 19 -39.41 -19.88 3.79
CA TYR A 19 -39.59 -20.02 5.24
C TYR A 19 -41.03 -19.73 5.70
N PHE A 20 -41.59 -18.57 5.32
CA PHE A 20 -42.94 -18.19 5.73
C PHE A 20 -44.03 -19.06 5.08
N ARG A 21 -43.79 -19.57 3.86
CA ARG A 21 -44.67 -20.54 3.22
C ARG A 21 -44.68 -21.90 3.94
N ASN A 22 -43.52 -22.39 4.36
CA ASN A 22 -43.42 -23.65 5.09
C ASN A 22 -44.06 -23.54 6.49
N GLN A 23 -43.86 -22.40 7.16
CA GLN A 23 -44.44 -22.13 8.47
C GLN A 23 -45.98 -22.01 8.40
N SER A 24 -46.52 -21.36 7.36
CA SER A 24 -47.98 -21.28 7.14
C SER A 24 -48.61 -22.61 6.76
N ASN A 25 -47.83 -23.55 6.22
CA ASN A 25 -48.24 -24.93 5.95
C ASN A 25 -48.11 -25.87 7.19
N GLY A 26 -47.87 -25.32 8.38
CA GLY A 26 -47.84 -26.09 9.62
C GLY A 26 -46.52 -26.78 9.95
N MET A 27 -45.44 -26.46 9.25
CA MET A 27 -44.10 -26.95 9.61
C MET A 27 -43.55 -26.20 10.83
N SER A 28 -42.77 -26.89 11.67
CA SER A 28 -42.10 -26.27 12.80
C SER A 28 -41.04 -25.25 12.34
N SER A 29 -40.71 -24.29 13.20
CA SER A 29 -39.76 -23.22 12.85
C SER A 29 -38.37 -23.75 12.44
N SER A 30 -37.96 -24.90 12.95
CA SER A 30 -36.69 -25.55 12.60
C SER A 30 -36.74 -26.29 11.25
N GLN A 31 -37.91 -26.79 10.85
CA GLN A 31 -38.12 -27.47 9.56
C GLN A 31 -38.45 -26.50 8.42
N SER A 32 -38.93 -25.30 8.76
CA SER A 32 -39.30 -24.28 7.79
C SER A 32 -38.10 -23.59 7.15
N PHE A 33 -36.93 -23.64 7.79
CA PHE A 33 -35.68 -23.10 7.24
C PHE A 33 -35.00 -24.13 6.34
N GLN A 34 -34.97 -23.84 5.04
CA GLN A 34 -34.12 -24.54 4.09
C GLN A 34 -32.91 -23.64 3.81
N ALA A 35 -31.73 -24.07 4.24
CA ALA A 35 -30.50 -23.38 3.85
C ALA A 35 -30.41 -23.34 2.32
N ALA A 36 -30.05 -22.19 1.75
CA ALA A 36 -29.73 -22.12 0.34
C ALA A 36 -28.66 -23.18 0.02
N PRO A 37 -28.65 -23.77 -1.19
CA PRO A 37 -27.61 -24.72 -1.58
C PRO A 37 -26.26 -24.09 -1.28
N THR A 38 -25.55 -24.64 -0.30
CA THR A 38 -24.18 -24.23 -0.02
C THR A 38 -23.39 -24.57 -1.27
N ILE A 39 -22.93 -23.54 -1.98
CA ILE A 39 -21.75 -23.69 -2.82
C ILE A 39 -20.69 -24.26 -1.87
N PRO A 40 -20.20 -25.49 -2.10
CA PRO A 40 -19.21 -26.07 -1.19
C PRO A 40 -18.04 -25.09 -1.07
N PRO A 41 -17.43 -24.95 0.11
CA PRO A 41 -16.30 -24.07 0.29
C PRO A 41 -15.23 -24.45 -0.74
N SER A 42 -14.94 -23.53 -1.65
CA SER A 42 -13.92 -23.65 -2.68
C SER A 42 -12.53 -23.52 -2.05
N GLY A 43 -12.20 -24.45 -1.16
CA GLY A 43 -10.88 -24.64 -0.53
C GLY A 43 -10.32 -26.06 -0.73
N GLY A 44 -10.97 -26.88 -1.57
CA GLY A 44 -10.49 -28.19 -1.97
C GLY A 44 -10.23 -28.23 -3.46
N VAL A 45 -9.01 -28.59 -3.84
CA VAL A 45 -8.62 -28.93 -5.22
C VAL A 45 -9.60 -29.97 -5.76
N PRO A 46 -10.17 -29.84 -6.97
CA PRO A 46 -11.03 -30.88 -7.53
C PRO A 46 -10.22 -32.16 -7.72
N SER A 47 -10.62 -33.24 -7.04
CA SER A 47 -10.10 -34.56 -7.33
C SER A 47 -10.77 -35.04 -8.63
N LEU A 48 -10.01 -35.04 -9.74
CA LEU A 48 -10.50 -35.41 -11.07
C LEU A 48 -10.44 -36.93 -11.25
N VAL A 49 -11.62 -37.52 -11.44
CA VAL A 49 -11.81 -38.91 -11.91
C VAL A 49 -11.25 -39.03 -13.34
N PRO A 50 -10.41 -40.03 -13.66
CA PRO A 50 -9.80 -40.16 -14.98
C PRO A 50 -10.79 -40.80 -15.97
N GLY A 51 -11.23 -40.04 -16.97
CA GLY A 51 -12.17 -40.59 -17.95
C GLY A 51 -12.51 -39.69 -19.15
N SER A 52 -11.51 -39.19 -19.87
CA SER A 52 -11.61 -38.89 -21.32
C SER A 52 -10.28 -38.34 -21.84
N GLN A 53 -9.63 -39.13 -22.70
CA GLN A 53 -8.35 -38.81 -23.34
C GLN A 53 -8.55 -38.03 -24.65
N VAL A 54 -7.52 -37.25 -24.99
CA VAL A 54 -7.35 -36.39 -26.18
C VAL A 54 -7.99 -35.00 -26.02
N GLY A 55 -7.31 -34.14 -25.23
CA GLY A 55 -7.64 -32.71 -25.06
C GLY A 55 -7.58 -32.18 -23.62
N SER A 56 -7.47 -33.06 -22.61
CA SER A 56 -7.67 -32.74 -21.20
C SER A 56 -6.42 -32.35 -20.41
N SER A 57 -5.23 -32.86 -20.73
CA SER A 57 -4.00 -32.59 -19.96
C SER A 57 -3.55 -31.14 -20.06
N ASP A 58 -3.58 -30.56 -21.27
CA ASP A 58 -3.12 -29.19 -21.52
C ASP A 58 -4.06 -28.16 -20.88
N VAL A 59 -5.36 -28.45 -20.83
CA VAL A 59 -6.36 -27.62 -20.15
C VAL A 59 -6.17 -27.71 -18.62
N ILE A 60 -5.93 -28.90 -18.09
CA ILE A 60 -5.66 -29.08 -16.66
C ILE A 60 -4.38 -28.35 -16.25
N ASP A 61 -3.32 -28.46 -17.05
CA ASP A 61 -2.05 -27.77 -16.77
C ASP A 61 -2.18 -26.24 -16.90
N HIS A 62 -3.01 -25.76 -17.84
CA HIS A 62 -3.35 -24.35 -17.92
C HIS A 62 -4.05 -23.83 -16.65
N LEU A 63 -5.04 -24.57 -16.15
CA LEU A 63 -5.75 -24.22 -14.90
C LEU A 63 -4.81 -24.23 -13.69
N LYS A 64 -3.90 -25.20 -13.61
CA LYS A 64 -2.87 -25.25 -12.56
C LYS A 64 -1.96 -24.02 -12.58
N ILE A 65 -1.50 -23.61 -13.77
CA ILE A 65 -0.68 -22.40 -13.92
C ILE A 65 -1.47 -21.15 -13.52
N GLN A 66 -2.75 -21.07 -13.87
CA GLN A 66 -3.60 -19.96 -13.46
C GLN A 66 -3.74 -19.87 -11.93
N LEU A 67 -3.89 -21.02 -11.25
CA LEU A 67 -3.93 -21.07 -9.79
C LEU A 67 -2.60 -20.67 -9.17
N LEU A 68 -1.47 -21.12 -9.74
CA LEU A 68 -0.13 -20.70 -9.33
C LEU A 68 0.05 -19.18 -9.43
N VAL A 69 -0.30 -18.58 -10.58
CA VAL A 69 -0.25 -17.12 -10.78
C VAL A 69 -1.09 -16.40 -9.71
N ARG A 70 -2.30 -16.88 -9.45
CA ARG A 70 -3.19 -16.30 -8.43
C ARG A 70 -2.61 -16.43 -7.03
N ALA A 71 -1.94 -17.54 -6.71
CA ALA A 71 -1.26 -17.72 -5.43
C ALA A 71 -0.12 -16.69 -5.24
N TYR A 72 0.69 -16.44 -6.28
CA TYR A 72 1.70 -15.37 -6.23
C TYR A 72 1.08 -13.98 -6.06
N GLN A 73 -0.02 -13.68 -6.77
CA GLN A 73 -0.75 -12.42 -6.61
C GLN A 73 -1.29 -12.23 -5.18
N ALA A 74 -1.75 -13.31 -4.55
CA ALA A 74 -2.36 -13.27 -3.23
C ALA A 74 -1.36 -13.31 -2.08
N ARG A 75 -0.27 -14.09 -2.20
CA ARG A 75 0.63 -14.42 -1.08
C ARG A 75 2.11 -14.25 -1.39
N GLY A 76 2.50 -13.85 -2.60
CA GLY A 76 3.92 -13.68 -2.93
C GLY A 76 4.63 -12.69 -2.01
N HIS A 77 3.92 -11.68 -1.51
CA HIS A 77 4.43 -10.72 -0.54
C HIS A 77 4.90 -11.36 0.79
N HIS A 78 4.43 -12.55 1.16
CA HIS A 78 4.90 -13.27 2.36
C HIS A 78 6.36 -13.73 2.25
N ILE A 79 6.84 -13.99 1.03
CA ILE A 79 8.21 -14.45 0.77
C ILE A 79 9.05 -13.37 0.08
N ALA A 80 8.55 -12.13 0.06
CA ALA A 80 9.30 -11.00 -0.47
C ALA A 80 10.49 -10.66 0.43
N ARG A 81 11.58 -10.19 -0.19
CA ARG A 81 12.83 -9.82 0.50
C ARG A 81 12.73 -8.37 1.00
N LEU A 82 11.95 -8.19 2.07
CA LEU A 82 11.63 -6.87 2.62
C LEU A 82 12.58 -6.42 3.74
N ASP A 83 13.17 -7.37 4.47
CA ASP A 83 14.00 -7.07 5.63
C ASP A 83 15.47 -6.82 5.24
N PRO A 84 15.97 -5.58 5.36
CA PRO A 84 17.36 -5.26 5.04
C PRO A 84 18.36 -5.87 6.05
N LEU A 85 17.93 -6.23 7.25
CA LEU A 85 18.78 -6.81 8.30
C LEU A 85 18.82 -8.34 8.22
N GLY A 86 17.84 -8.96 7.56
CA GLY A 86 17.70 -10.42 7.49
C GLY A 86 17.46 -11.08 8.85
N ILE A 87 16.90 -10.36 9.81
CA ILE A 87 16.62 -10.81 11.18
C ILE A 87 15.18 -11.30 11.37
N THR A 88 14.28 -10.99 10.43
CA THR A 88 12.88 -11.45 10.45
C THR A 88 12.89 -12.99 10.45
N ASN A 89 12.50 -13.55 11.60
CA ASN A 89 12.76 -14.93 12.06
C ASN A 89 12.89 -16.01 10.96
N ALA A 90 13.97 -16.79 11.07
CA ALA A 90 14.26 -18.02 10.30
C ALA A 90 13.12 -19.05 10.29
N GLU A 91 12.18 -18.99 11.24
CA GLU A 91 10.97 -19.83 11.32
C GLU A 91 9.86 -19.40 10.33
N LEU A 92 9.74 -18.10 10.00
CA LEU A 92 8.80 -17.63 8.96
C LEU A 92 9.40 -17.80 7.56
N ALA A 93 10.72 -17.64 7.43
CA ALA A 93 11.44 -17.91 6.17
C ALA A 93 11.34 -19.39 5.73
N THR A 94 11.06 -20.31 6.65
CA THR A 94 10.86 -21.75 6.35
C THR A 94 9.41 -22.10 5.98
N ILE A 95 8.44 -21.20 6.16
CA ILE A 95 7.04 -21.42 5.82
C ILE A 95 6.74 -20.67 4.52
N SER A 96 7.33 -21.14 3.42
CA SER A 96 6.81 -20.76 2.10
C SER A 96 5.38 -21.33 1.98
N PRO A 97 4.37 -20.52 1.65
CA PRO A 97 3.05 -21.05 1.36
C PRO A 97 3.17 -22.11 0.25
N ARG A 98 2.72 -23.35 0.54
CA ARG A 98 2.83 -24.49 -0.40
C ARG A 98 2.24 -24.18 -1.78
N GLU A 99 1.23 -23.32 -1.82
CA GLU A 99 0.58 -22.85 -3.05
C GLU A 99 1.49 -22.01 -3.98
N LEU A 100 2.67 -21.58 -3.53
CA LEU A 100 3.70 -20.94 -4.36
C LEU A 100 4.66 -21.94 -5.00
N GLU A 101 4.70 -23.19 -4.53
CA GLU A 101 5.56 -24.23 -5.08
C GLU A 101 4.90 -24.93 -6.27
N ILE A 102 5.66 -25.17 -7.34
CA ILE A 102 5.17 -25.88 -8.53
C ILE A 102 4.75 -27.33 -8.21
N SER A 103 5.37 -27.94 -7.19
CA SER A 103 5.12 -29.29 -6.69
C SER A 103 3.67 -29.45 -6.19
N HIS A 104 3.10 -28.39 -5.60
CA HIS A 104 1.72 -28.36 -5.12
C HIS A 104 0.70 -28.60 -6.23
N TYR A 105 1.03 -28.20 -7.47
CA TYR A 105 0.18 -28.38 -8.64
C TYR A 105 0.54 -29.65 -9.45
N GLY A 106 1.45 -30.48 -8.93
CA GLY A 106 1.91 -31.70 -9.59
C GLY A 106 2.89 -31.47 -10.73
N PHE A 107 3.53 -30.30 -10.79
CA PHE A 107 4.67 -30.07 -11.68
C PHE A 107 5.97 -30.46 -10.97
N SER A 108 6.93 -30.95 -11.75
CA SER A 108 8.27 -31.30 -11.31
C SER A 108 9.31 -30.41 -12.00
N GLU A 109 10.58 -30.53 -11.61
CA GLU A 109 11.67 -29.83 -12.31
C GLU A 109 11.76 -30.17 -13.81
N LYS A 110 11.30 -31.35 -14.20
CA LYS A 110 11.25 -31.77 -15.62
C LYS A 110 10.24 -30.97 -16.44
N ASP A 111 9.25 -30.37 -15.78
CA ASP A 111 8.20 -29.58 -16.41
C ASP A 111 8.58 -28.11 -16.60
N LEU A 112 9.69 -27.66 -15.98
CA LEU A 112 10.13 -26.26 -16.02
C LEU A 112 10.34 -25.73 -17.44
N ASP A 113 10.85 -26.58 -18.33
CA ASP A 113 11.16 -26.21 -19.72
C ASP A 113 9.99 -26.48 -20.68
N ARG A 114 8.85 -26.98 -20.18
CA ARG A 114 7.61 -27.11 -20.98
C ARG A 114 7.02 -25.74 -21.24
N ALA A 115 6.63 -25.51 -22.49
CA ALA A 115 6.07 -24.23 -22.94
C ALA A 115 4.54 -24.24 -22.91
N PHE A 116 3.96 -23.26 -22.23
CA PHE A 116 2.52 -23.09 -22.04
C PHE A 116 2.02 -21.84 -22.75
N SER A 117 0.78 -21.91 -23.27
CA SER A 117 0.07 -20.73 -23.75
C SER A 117 -0.74 -20.13 -22.61
N LEU A 118 -0.51 -18.85 -22.32
CA LEU A 118 -1.28 -18.11 -21.33
C LEU A 118 -2.55 -17.55 -21.98
N GLY A 119 -3.67 -17.69 -21.28
CA GLY A 119 -5.00 -17.29 -21.74
C GLY A 119 -5.27 -15.82 -21.38
N PRO A 120 -6.31 -15.22 -21.97
CA PRO A 120 -6.66 -13.82 -21.73
C PRO A 120 -6.91 -13.57 -20.23
N GLY A 121 -6.28 -12.53 -19.68
CA GLY A 121 -6.43 -12.13 -18.27
C GLY A 121 -5.42 -12.73 -17.29
N ILE A 122 -4.55 -13.65 -17.73
CA ILE A 122 -3.42 -14.17 -16.96
C ILE A 122 -2.16 -13.44 -17.40
N LEU A 123 -1.48 -12.74 -16.48
CA LEU A 123 -0.28 -11.94 -16.75
C LEU A 123 -0.46 -11.03 -17.99
N PRO A 124 -1.30 -9.97 -17.91
CA PRO A 124 -1.65 -9.16 -19.07
C PRO A 124 -0.43 -8.53 -19.76
N GLY A 125 0.66 -8.22 -19.03
CA GLY A 125 1.92 -7.75 -19.64
C GLY A 125 2.69 -8.81 -20.44
N PHE A 126 2.32 -10.10 -20.34
CA PHE A 126 2.89 -11.22 -21.11
C PHE A 126 2.05 -11.55 -22.35
N LEU A 127 0.78 -11.13 -22.40
CA LEU A 127 -0.14 -11.44 -23.49
C LEU A 127 0.17 -10.68 -24.80
N ASN A 128 0.90 -9.56 -24.73
CA ASN A 128 1.26 -8.78 -25.92
C ASN A 128 2.22 -9.51 -26.89
N THR A 129 2.70 -10.70 -26.55
CA THR A 129 3.64 -11.45 -27.40
C THR A 129 3.08 -12.70 -28.08
N GLY A 130 1.86 -13.16 -27.77
CA GLY A 130 1.27 -14.36 -28.40
C GLY A 130 2.16 -15.61 -28.35
N SER A 131 3.22 -15.60 -27.52
CA SER A 131 4.28 -16.58 -27.50
C SER A 131 4.10 -17.50 -26.31
N LYS A 132 4.32 -18.80 -26.53
CA LYS A 132 4.37 -19.77 -25.44
C LYS A 132 5.53 -19.40 -24.52
N LYS A 133 5.31 -19.50 -23.21
CA LYS A 133 6.30 -19.26 -22.17
C LYS A 133 6.57 -20.52 -21.39
N THR A 134 7.83 -20.76 -21.05
CA THR A 134 8.17 -21.92 -20.24
C THR A 134 7.65 -21.73 -18.81
N LEU A 135 7.37 -22.82 -18.11
CA LEU A 135 6.98 -22.74 -16.69
C LEU A 135 8.06 -22.01 -15.87
N ARG A 136 9.34 -22.22 -16.20
CA ARG A 136 10.47 -21.48 -15.65
C ARG A 136 10.33 -19.97 -15.83
N GLU A 137 10.11 -19.50 -17.05
CA GLU A 137 9.95 -18.07 -17.34
C GLU A 137 8.77 -17.48 -16.56
N ILE A 138 7.66 -18.22 -16.41
CA ILE A 138 6.48 -17.77 -15.68
C ILE A 138 6.80 -17.63 -14.19
N VAL A 139 7.41 -18.64 -13.56
CA VAL A 139 7.76 -18.64 -12.14
C VAL A 139 8.80 -17.57 -11.82
N ASP A 140 9.84 -17.44 -12.64
CA ASP A 140 10.88 -16.43 -12.45
C ASP A 140 10.30 -15.02 -12.54
N HIS A 141 9.36 -14.79 -13.46
CA HIS A 141 8.68 -13.51 -13.59
C HIS A 141 7.80 -13.19 -12.38
N LEU A 142 6.98 -14.14 -11.93
CA LEU A 142 6.13 -13.99 -10.74
C LEU A 142 6.98 -13.73 -9.48
N SER A 143 8.08 -14.47 -9.32
CA SER A 143 9.03 -14.28 -8.23
C SER A 143 9.67 -12.90 -8.25
N THR A 144 10.05 -12.41 -9.44
CA THR A 144 10.63 -11.06 -9.59
C THR A 144 9.66 -9.95 -9.19
N ILE A 145 8.37 -10.09 -9.52
CA ILE A 145 7.35 -9.06 -9.23
C ILE A 145 6.89 -9.12 -7.78
N TYR A 146 6.50 -10.31 -7.31
CA TYR A 146 5.78 -10.45 -6.05
C TYR A 146 6.68 -10.81 -4.86
N CYS A 147 7.89 -11.32 -5.13
CA CYS A 147 8.81 -11.83 -4.12
C CYS A 147 10.17 -11.09 -4.14
N GLY A 148 10.23 -9.95 -4.84
CA GLY A 148 11.42 -9.11 -4.95
C GLY A 148 11.67 -8.28 -3.68
N SER A 149 12.29 -7.12 -3.85
CA SER A 149 12.48 -6.14 -2.77
C SER A 149 11.23 -5.28 -2.51
N ILE A 150 10.12 -5.59 -3.19
CA ILE A 150 8.82 -4.94 -3.05
C ILE A 150 7.80 -6.06 -2.92
N GLY A 151 7.03 -6.04 -1.83
CA GLY A 151 5.87 -6.90 -1.63
C GLY A 151 4.62 -6.11 -1.96
N VAL A 152 3.77 -6.64 -2.84
CA VAL A 152 2.53 -5.95 -3.25
C VAL A 152 1.34 -6.71 -2.68
N GLU A 153 0.57 -6.04 -1.83
CA GLU A 153 -0.67 -6.56 -1.29
C GLU A 153 -1.84 -5.72 -1.80
N TYR A 154 -2.73 -6.33 -2.58
CA TYR A 154 -3.85 -5.62 -3.21
C TYR A 154 -5.10 -6.48 -3.43
N ILE A 155 -4.98 -7.80 -3.37
CA ILE A 155 -6.09 -8.71 -3.71
C ILE A 155 -7.28 -8.61 -2.73
N HIS A 156 -7.06 -8.03 -1.55
CA HIS A 156 -8.10 -7.76 -0.56
C HIS A 156 -9.03 -6.59 -0.97
N ILE A 157 -8.66 -5.81 -1.99
CA ILE A 157 -9.47 -4.71 -2.51
C ILE A 157 -10.69 -5.31 -3.24
N PRO A 158 -11.94 -5.03 -2.81
CA PRO A 158 -13.13 -5.61 -3.44
C PRO A 158 -13.36 -5.15 -4.89
N ASP A 159 -12.87 -3.96 -5.22
CA ASP A 159 -12.99 -3.35 -6.55
C ASP A 159 -12.00 -3.98 -7.54
N ARG A 160 -12.56 -4.67 -8.54
CA ARG A 160 -11.80 -5.33 -9.59
C ARG A 160 -11.05 -4.34 -10.47
N GLU A 161 -11.63 -3.19 -10.80
CA GLU A 161 -10.97 -2.22 -11.69
C GLU A 161 -9.71 -1.66 -11.04
N ARG A 162 -9.75 -1.44 -9.72
CA ARG A 162 -8.56 -1.05 -8.94
C ARG A 162 -7.50 -2.15 -8.90
N CYS A 163 -7.91 -3.41 -8.67
CA CYS A 163 -7.01 -4.55 -8.75
C CYS A 163 -6.35 -4.67 -10.13
N ASP A 164 -7.13 -4.50 -11.21
CA ASP A 164 -6.67 -4.59 -12.59
C ASP A 164 -5.71 -3.42 -12.91
N TRP A 165 -5.99 -2.22 -12.40
CA TRP A 165 -5.13 -1.05 -12.53
C TRP A 165 -3.74 -1.25 -11.89
N ILE A 166 -3.70 -1.90 -10.72
CA ILE A 166 -2.45 -2.27 -10.03
C ILE A 166 -1.71 -3.32 -10.85
N ARG A 167 -2.40 -4.40 -11.25
CA ARG A 167 -1.81 -5.49 -12.05
C ARG A 167 -1.18 -4.99 -13.34
N GLN A 168 -1.84 -4.09 -14.06
CA GLN A 168 -1.32 -3.52 -15.30
C GLN A 168 -0.01 -2.74 -15.13
N ARG A 169 0.30 -2.27 -13.92
CA ARG A 169 1.53 -1.53 -13.60
C ARG A 169 2.66 -2.42 -13.10
N ILE A 170 2.33 -3.47 -12.34
CA ILE A 170 3.34 -4.34 -11.73
C ILE A 170 3.65 -5.58 -12.58
N GLU A 171 2.66 -6.14 -13.29
CA GLU A 171 2.80 -7.34 -14.12
C GLU A 171 3.33 -7.00 -15.52
N VAL A 172 4.39 -6.21 -15.57
CA VAL A 172 5.09 -5.82 -16.81
C VAL A 172 6.52 -6.39 -16.81
N PRO A 173 7.11 -6.71 -17.97
CA PRO A 173 8.42 -7.37 -18.04
C PRO A 173 9.55 -6.61 -17.33
N LYS A 174 9.50 -5.28 -17.32
CA LYS A 174 10.46 -4.39 -16.65
C LYS A 174 9.68 -3.28 -15.92
N PRO A 175 9.31 -3.47 -14.65
CA PRO A 175 8.47 -2.51 -13.92
C PRO A 175 9.19 -1.19 -13.64
N TYR A 176 10.53 -1.23 -13.53
CA TYR A 176 11.34 -0.05 -13.25
C TYR A 176 12.48 0.03 -14.26
N THR A 177 12.53 1.13 -15.02
CA THR A 177 13.66 1.44 -15.90
C THR A 177 14.10 2.86 -15.59
N TYR A 178 15.26 2.99 -14.95
CA TYR A 178 15.85 4.28 -14.61
C TYR A 178 17.03 4.60 -15.50
N SER A 179 17.11 5.84 -15.97
CA SER A 179 18.28 6.39 -16.64
C SER A 179 19.46 6.52 -15.68
N THR A 180 20.66 6.74 -16.21
CA THR A 180 21.85 6.97 -15.38
C THR A 180 21.71 8.23 -14.54
N GLU A 181 21.09 9.27 -15.11
CA GLU A 181 20.82 10.55 -14.45
C GLU A 181 19.83 10.38 -13.31
N GLU A 182 18.75 9.61 -13.51
CA GLU A 182 17.78 9.32 -12.45
C GLU A 182 18.41 8.53 -11.30
N LYS A 183 19.23 7.52 -11.60
CA LYS A 183 19.99 6.77 -10.59
C LYS A 183 20.96 7.67 -9.82
N THR A 184 21.64 8.57 -10.51
CA THR A 184 22.56 9.54 -9.90
C THR A 184 21.81 10.50 -8.98
N MET A 185 20.63 10.97 -9.41
CA MET A 185 19.76 11.82 -8.58
C MET A 185 19.25 11.09 -7.33
N ILE A 186 18.87 9.81 -7.43
CA ILE A 186 18.47 9.00 -6.27
C ILE A 186 19.65 8.87 -5.29
N LEU A 187 20.84 8.56 -5.80
CA LEU A 187 22.06 8.44 -4.99
C LEU A 187 22.41 9.78 -4.31
N ASP A 188 22.36 10.89 -5.04
CA ASP A 188 22.58 12.22 -4.48
C ASP A 188 21.60 12.49 -3.32
N ARG A 189 20.30 12.28 -3.53
CA ARG A 189 19.29 12.45 -2.47
C ARG A 189 19.57 11.59 -1.21
N LEU A 190 20.10 10.38 -1.38
CA LEU A 190 20.52 9.52 -0.26
C LEU A 190 21.77 10.08 0.45
N ILE A 191 22.77 10.53 -0.30
CA ILE A 191 24.00 11.11 0.26
C ILE A 191 23.68 12.35 1.10
N TRP A 192 22.76 13.20 0.63
CA TRP A 192 22.31 14.37 1.40
C TRP A 192 21.62 13.97 2.70
N SER A 193 20.80 12.91 2.68
CA SER A 193 20.15 12.37 3.88
C SER A 193 21.18 11.88 4.90
N ASP A 194 22.12 11.02 4.49
CA ASP A 194 23.17 10.47 5.35
C ASP A 194 24.10 11.57 5.89
N SER A 195 24.54 12.48 5.01
CA SER A 195 25.46 13.57 5.37
C SER A 195 24.85 14.50 6.40
N PHE A 196 23.55 14.80 6.28
CA PHE A 196 22.85 15.61 7.27
C PHE A 196 22.83 14.94 8.65
N GLU A 197 22.50 13.65 8.73
CA GLU A 197 22.49 12.92 10.02
C GLU A 197 23.89 12.86 10.63
N ARG A 198 24.91 12.52 9.83
CA ARG A 198 26.30 12.46 10.29
C ARG A 198 26.80 13.81 10.79
N PHE A 199 26.43 14.90 10.12
CA PHE A 199 26.78 16.24 10.56
C PHE A 199 26.13 16.57 11.91
N VAL A 200 24.81 16.37 12.03
CA VAL A 200 24.09 16.67 13.27
C VAL A 200 24.60 15.81 14.43
N ALA A 201 24.85 14.52 14.19
CA ALA A 201 25.41 13.61 15.20
C ALA A 201 26.81 14.03 15.67
N SER A 202 27.66 14.49 14.74
CA SER A 202 29.01 14.96 15.07
C SER A 202 29.02 16.31 15.79
N LYS A 203 28.21 17.26 15.32
CA LYS A 203 28.18 18.64 15.83
C LYS A 203 27.45 18.76 17.17
N TYR A 204 26.39 17.96 17.37
CA TYR A 204 25.51 18.02 18.54
C TYR A 204 25.36 16.62 19.19
N PRO A 205 26.46 16.01 19.68
CA PRO A 205 26.47 14.61 20.12
C PRO A 205 25.57 14.33 21.33
N SER A 206 25.32 15.33 22.16
CA SER A 206 24.50 15.20 23.39
C SER A 206 23.02 15.52 23.19
N GLU A 207 22.64 15.98 21.99
CA GLU A 207 21.28 16.44 21.71
C GLU A 207 20.41 15.32 21.15
N LYS A 208 19.17 15.20 21.66
CA LYS A 208 18.18 14.31 21.07
C LYS A 208 17.76 14.83 19.69
N ARG A 209 18.02 14.04 18.65
CA ARG A 209 17.73 14.41 17.25
C ARG A 209 16.71 13.50 16.53
N PHE A 210 16.46 12.29 17.04
CA PHE A 210 15.58 11.30 16.42
C PHE A 210 15.92 11.06 14.94
N GLY A 211 17.17 10.74 14.65
CA GLY A 211 17.69 10.65 13.30
C GLY A 211 17.06 9.59 12.42
N LEU A 212 17.24 9.75 11.11
CA LEU A 212 16.72 8.87 10.08
C LEU A 212 17.67 7.71 9.72
N GLU A 213 18.71 7.42 10.51
CA GLU A 213 19.67 6.37 10.15
C GLU A 213 19.00 5.00 9.95
N GLY A 214 19.35 4.33 8.85
CA GLY A 214 18.74 3.09 8.39
C GLY A 214 17.40 3.28 7.65
N GLY A 215 16.84 4.48 7.63
CA GLY A 215 15.60 4.85 6.95
C GLY A 215 15.79 5.94 5.88
N GLU A 216 17.02 6.16 5.42
CA GLU A 216 17.40 7.27 4.53
C GLU A 216 16.67 7.21 3.18
N SER A 217 16.20 6.03 2.77
CA SER A 217 15.37 5.80 1.57
C SER A 217 14.05 6.59 1.60
N LEU A 218 13.59 7.02 2.79
CA LEU A 218 12.45 7.92 2.94
C LEU A 218 12.64 9.22 2.15
N ILE A 219 13.83 9.81 2.15
CA ILE A 219 14.10 11.10 1.51
C ILE A 219 13.94 11.07 -0.02
N PRO A 220 14.62 10.17 -0.77
CA PRO A 220 14.38 10.05 -2.20
C PRO A 220 12.94 9.61 -2.50
N GLY A 221 12.34 8.72 -1.69
CA GLY A 221 10.97 8.26 -1.85
C GLY A 221 9.94 9.40 -1.75
N MET A 222 10.03 10.23 -0.70
CA MET A 222 9.18 11.40 -0.53
C MET A 222 9.35 12.42 -1.64
N LYS A 223 10.59 12.68 -2.07
CA LYS A 223 10.83 13.61 -3.19
C LYS A 223 10.23 13.07 -4.49
N ALA A 224 10.34 11.76 -4.76
CA ALA A 224 9.71 11.12 -5.90
C ALA A 224 8.18 11.19 -5.83
N LEU A 225 7.58 10.97 -4.65
CA LEU A 225 6.14 11.15 -4.43
C LEU A 225 5.70 12.57 -4.75
N ILE A 226 6.40 13.58 -4.24
CA ILE A 226 6.08 14.99 -4.48
C ILE A 226 6.19 15.33 -5.96
N ASP A 227 7.32 14.97 -6.59
CA ASP A 227 7.58 15.24 -8.00
C ASP A 227 6.47 14.60 -8.87
N ARG A 228 6.12 13.34 -8.60
CA ARG A 228 5.05 12.62 -9.32
C ARG A 228 3.68 13.22 -9.07
N SER A 229 3.37 13.65 -7.85
CA SER A 229 2.07 14.26 -7.51
C SER A 229 1.87 15.56 -8.29
N VAL A 230 2.91 16.38 -8.41
CA VAL A 230 2.87 17.65 -9.14
C VAL A 230 2.77 17.45 -10.65
N GLU A 231 3.39 16.40 -11.20
CA GLU A 231 3.17 15.99 -12.59
C GLU A 231 1.69 15.69 -12.88
N HIS A 232 0.98 15.10 -11.91
CA HIS A 232 -0.45 14.78 -11.97
C HIS A 232 -1.37 15.95 -11.55
N GLY A 233 -0.84 17.15 -11.32
CA GLY A 233 -1.63 18.36 -11.08
C GLY A 233 -1.85 18.72 -9.62
N VAL A 234 -1.19 18.05 -8.67
CA VAL A 234 -1.20 18.47 -7.26
C VAL A 234 -0.41 19.77 -7.09
N GLU A 235 -1.03 20.77 -6.45
CA GLU A 235 -0.46 22.09 -6.18
C GLU A 235 -0.09 22.27 -4.70
N SER A 236 -0.78 21.57 -3.80
CA SER A 236 -0.53 21.63 -2.36
C SER A 236 -0.41 20.25 -1.73
N ILE A 237 0.62 20.05 -0.90
CA ILE A 237 0.83 18.81 -0.16
C ILE A 237 0.92 19.15 1.33
N VAL A 238 0.00 18.60 2.12
CA VAL A 238 -0.01 18.72 3.57
C VAL A 238 0.51 17.42 4.17
N MET A 239 1.49 17.56 5.06
CA MET A 239 2.22 16.45 5.66
C MET A 239 2.05 16.43 7.17
N GLY A 240 1.88 15.23 7.72
CA GLY A 240 2.07 14.92 9.14
C GLY A 240 3.15 13.86 9.29
N MET A 241 3.98 13.98 10.33
CA MET A 241 4.98 12.96 10.64
C MET A 241 5.36 12.95 12.12
N PRO A 242 5.81 11.80 12.66
CA PRO A 242 6.40 11.71 13.99
C PRO A 242 7.78 12.38 14.05
N HIS A 243 8.46 12.23 15.18
CA HIS A 243 9.79 12.79 15.41
C HIS A 243 10.90 12.12 14.56
N ARG A 244 10.75 10.84 14.18
CA ARG A 244 11.76 10.06 13.43
C ARG A 244 12.06 10.71 12.07
N GLY A 245 13.30 11.14 11.88
CA GLY A 245 13.79 11.76 10.65
C GLY A 245 13.20 13.14 10.34
N ARG A 246 12.50 13.79 11.28
CA ARG A 246 11.80 15.04 11.01
C ARG A 246 12.72 16.18 10.57
N LEU A 247 13.87 16.33 11.22
CA LEU A 247 14.85 17.35 10.84
C LEU A 247 15.41 17.10 9.44
N ASN A 248 15.58 15.82 9.09
CA ASN A 248 16.02 15.40 7.76
C ASN A 248 14.97 15.73 6.70
N VAL A 249 13.69 15.43 6.96
CA VAL A 249 12.58 15.81 6.08
C VAL A 249 12.47 17.33 5.96
N LEU A 250 12.58 18.09 7.06
CA LEU A 250 12.58 19.54 7.04
C LEU A 250 13.70 20.11 6.16
N SER A 251 14.94 19.62 6.32
CA SER A 251 16.09 20.04 5.52
C SER A 251 15.98 19.59 4.06
N ASN A 252 15.87 18.28 3.82
CA ASN A 252 16.06 17.69 2.51
C ASN A 252 14.79 17.61 1.66
N VAL A 253 13.60 17.63 2.28
CA VAL A 253 12.30 17.59 1.58
C VAL A 253 11.60 18.93 1.60
N VAL A 254 11.39 19.55 2.76
CA VAL A 254 10.69 20.85 2.83
C VAL A 254 11.62 22.01 2.42
N ARG A 255 12.94 21.84 2.53
CA ARG A 255 13.97 22.87 2.29
C ARG A 255 13.96 24.01 3.30
N LYS A 256 13.69 23.70 4.58
CA LYS A 256 13.95 24.63 5.68
C LYS A 256 15.46 24.95 5.71
N PRO A 257 15.85 26.24 5.74
CA PRO A 257 17.26 26.62 5.77
C PRO A 257 18.02 25.96 6.92
N HIS A 258 19.24 25.49 6.65
CA HIS A 258 20.08 24.83 7.64
C HIS A 258 20.40 25.74 8.82
N GLU A 259 20.62 27.03 8.57
CA GLU A 259 20.88 28.05 9.58
C GLU A 259 19.72 28.13 10.59
N SER A 260 18.48 28.07 10.08
CA SER A 260 17.28 28.04 10.93
C SER A 260 17.25 26.77 11.77
N ILE A 261 17.47 25.60 11.17
CA ILE A 261 17.51 24.33 11.91
C ILE A 261 18.62 24.35 12.99
N PHE A 262 19.83 24.78 12.64
CA PHE A 262 20.98 24.76 13.55
C PHE A 262 20.92 25.84 14.65
N SER A 263 20.21 26.94 14.40
CA SER A 263 19.93 27.94 15.44
C SER A 263 19.11 27.35 16.60
N GLU A 264 18.20 26.43 16.31
CA GLU A 264 17.37 25.73 17.31
C GLU A 264 18.16 24.74 18.16
N PHE A 265 19.33 24.28 17.68
CA PHE A 265 20.26 23.50 18.50
C PHE A 265 21.10 24.38 19.43
N SER A 266 21.31 25.64 19.08
CA SER A 266 22.16 26.57 19.84
C SER A 266 21.39 27.31 20.95
N GLY A 267 20.07 27.09 21.07
CA GLY A 267 19.22 27.76 22.07
C GLY A 267 18.91 29.23 21.77
N ASN A 268 19.34 29.76 20.62
CA ASN A 268 19.01 31.11 20.17
C ASN A 268 17.64 31.12 19.48
N SER A 269 16.57 30.82 20.23
CA SER A 269 15.21 31.06 19.75
C SER A 269 14.86 32.53 19.98
N SER A 270 15.08 33.37 18.98
CA SER A 270 14.51 34.70 18.95
C SER A 270 13.00 34.59 18.65
N GLN A 271 12.18 34.27 19.65
CA GLN A 271 10.75 34.55 19.59
C GLN A 271 10.26 35.13 20.91
N ASP A 272 9.80 36.37 20.81
CA ASP A 272 9.22 37.17 21.86
C ASP A 272 7.99 36.50 22.49
N GLY A 273 8.07 36.18 23.79
CA GLY A 273 6.89 36.04 24.65
C GLY A 273 6.02 34.78 24.55
N PHE A 274 6.33 33.80 23.71
CA PHE A 274 5.60 32.52 23.63
C PHE A 274 6.40 31.35 24.22
N SER A 275 5.71 30.36 24.78
CA SER A 275 6.29 29.20 25.50
C SER A 275 7.23 28.31 24.66
N GLY A 276 7.30 28.51 23.33
CA GLY A 276 8.07 27.66 22.41
C GLY A 276 7.62 26.19 22.41
N ASP A 277 8.22 25.39 21.54
CA ASP A 277 8.17 23.93 21.59
C ASP A 277 9.51 23.37 21.07
N VAL A 278 9.76 22.08 21.25
CA VAL A 278 10.99 21.45 20.78
C VAL A 278 11.08 21.45 19.26
N LYS A 279 12.31 21.58 18.72
CA LYS A 279 12.64 21.69 17.29
C LYS A 279 11.95 20.67 16.37
N TYR A 280 11.68 19.47 16.87
CA TYR A 280 11.02 18.39 16.14
C TYR A 280 9.48 18.35 16.32
N HIS A 281 8.86 19.40 16.86
CA HIS A 281 7.40 19.61 16.85
C HIS A 281 6.98 20.77 15.93
N LEU A 282 7.92 21.66 15.59
CA LEU A 282 7.62 22.84 14.80
C LEU A 282 7.23 22.48 13.37
N GLY A 283 6.17 23.10 12.87
CA GLY A 283 5.72 22.99 11.49
C GLY A 283 6.49 23.94 10.56
N MET A 284 6.29 23.79 9.26
CA MET A 284 6.89 24.66 8.25
C MET A 284 5.98 24.73 7.01
N ASN A 285 5.89 25.89 6.39
CA ASN A 285 5.29 26.04 5.07
C ASN A 285 6.36 26.57 4.11
N TYR A 286 6.48 25.96 2.95
CA TYR A 286 7.44 26.38 1.95
C TYR A 286 6.91 26.09 0.54
N GLU A 287 7.06 27.07 -0.35
CA GLU A 287 6.80 26.89 -1.77
C GLU A 287 8.13 26.63 -2.47
N ARG A 288 8.18 25.58 -3.28
CA ARG A 288 9.41 25.28 -4.06
C ARG A 288 9.08 24.81 -5.48
N PRO A 289 9.98 25.07 -6.44
CA PRO A 289 9.89 24.45 -7.75
C PRO A 289 10.21 22.96 -7.68
N THR A 290 9.50 22.16 -8.48
CA THR A 290 9.84 20.77 -8.78
C THR A 290 10.83 20.68 -9.94
N PRO A 291 11.44 19.52 -10.23
CA PRO A 291 12.27 19.34 -11.42
C PRO A 291 11.55 19.70 -12.74
N SER A 292 10.22 19.59 -12.77
CA SER A 292 9.39 20.00 -13.90
C SER A 292 9.24 21.53 -14.07
N GLY A 293 9.70 22.32 -13.10
CA GLY A 293 9.54 23.77 -13.04
C GLY A 293 8.22 24.24 -12.40
N LYS A 294 7.23 23.35 -12.24
CA LYS A 294 5.97 23.68 -11.55
C LYS A 294 6.21 23.90 -10.05
N PRO A 295 5.65 24.97 -9.45
CA PRO A 295 5.71 25.18 -8.01
C PRO A 295 4.81 24.20 -7.26
N VAL A 296 5.16 23.91 -6.01
CA VAL A 296 4.32 23.16 -5.08
C VAL A 296 4.39 23.76 -3.69
N HIS A 297 3.24 23.91 -3.05
CA HIS A 297 3.14 24.34 -1.65
C HIS A 297 3.26 23.13 -0.74
N LEU A 298 4.34 23.05 0.02
CA LEU A 298 4.56 22.01 1.03
C LEU A 298 4.23 22.57 2.41
N SER A 299 3.41 21.84 3.16
CA SER A 299 3.05 22.20 4.53
C SER A 299 3.29 21.04 5.46
N LEU A 300 4.28 21.14 6.34
CA LEU A 300 4.45 20.21 7.45
C LEU A 300 3.74 20.75 8.68
N VAL A 301 2.75 20.02 9.18
CA VAL A 301 1.95 20.41 10.35
C VAL A 301 2.78 20.30 11.63
N ALA A 302 2.57 21.23 12.55
CA ALA A 302 3.13 21.14 13.90
C ALA A 302 2.40 20.06 14.69
N ASN A 303 3.12 19.25 15.47
CA ASN A 303 2.53 18.13 16.19
C ASN A 303 3.09 18.01 17.61
N PRO A 304 2.28 17.60 18.60
CA PRO A 304 2.79 17.25 19.92
C PRO A 304 3.55 15.93 19.89
N SER A 305 4.10 15.52 21.03
CA SER A 305 4.72 14.20 21.21
C SER A 305 3.73 13.02 21.16
N HIS A 306 2.43 13.28 21.26
CA HIS A 306 1.40 12.25 21.12
C HIS A 306 1.37 11.78 19.66
N LEU A 307 1.94 10.59 19.40
CA LEU A 307 2.03 10.01 18.07
C LEU A 307 0.63 9.84 17.46
N GLU A 308 0.55 9.98 16.13
CA GLU A 308 -0.68 9.88 15.33
C GLU A 308 -1.78 10.94 15.61
N ALA A 309 -1.66 11.74 16.69
CA ALA A 309 -2.63 12.78 17.03
C ALA A 309 -2.73 13.90 15.97
N ALA A 310 -1.72 14.03 15.11
CA ALA A 310 -1.70 15.02 14.03
C ALA A 310 -2.44 14.56 12.77
N ASP A 311 -2.82 13.28 12.66
CA ASP A 311 -3.38 12.71 11.43
C ASP A 311 -4.68 13.40 11.02
N GLY A 312 -5.62 13.53 11.96
CA GLY A 312 -6.88 14.24 11.73
C GLY A 312 -6.67 15.74 11.47
N VAL A 313 -5.61 16.35 12.03
CA VAL A 313 -5.26 17.75 11.79
C VAL A 313 -4.78 17.96 10.36
N VAL A 314 -3.98 17.04 9.84
CA VAL A 314 -3.52 17.05 8.45
C VAL A 314 -4.71 16.89 7.50
N LEU A 315 -5.59 15.92 7.73
CA LEU A 315 -6.77 15.73 6.89
C LEU A 315 -7.69 16.94 6.92
N GLY A 316 -7.95 17.50 8.11
CA GLY A 316 -8.76 18.71 8.27
C GLY A 316 -8.15 19.92 7.55
N LYS A 317 -6.83 20.09 7.62
CA LYS A 317 -6.11 21.15 6.90
C LYS A 317 -6.16 20.95 5.39
N THR A 318 -5.94 19.73 4.90
CA THR A 318 -6.08 19.39 3.47
C THR A 318 -7.49 19.68 2.97
N HIS A 319 -8.50 19.22 3.71
CA HIS A 319 -9.90 19.47 3.38
C HIS A 319 -10.24 20.97 3.35
N ALA A 320 -9.70 21.76 4.29
CA ALA A 320 -9.86 23.21 4.28
C ALA A 320 -9.23 23.84 3.02
N ILE A 321 -8.03 23.40 2.62
CA ILE A 321 -7.39 23.87 1.38
C ILE A 321 -8.26 23.53 0.15
N GLN A 322 -8.79 22.29 0.07
CA GLN A 322 -9.71 21.87 -1.00
C GLN A 322 -10.93 22.79 -1.09
N HIS A 323 -11.53 23.10 0.07
CA HIS A 323 -12.68 23.99 0.16
C HIS A 323 -12.35 25.40 -0.35
N TYR A 324 -11.25 26.02 0.12
CA TYR A 324 -10.87 27.37 -0.29
C TYR A 324 -10.38 27.46 -1.75
N MET A 325 -9.94 26.34 -2.33
CA MET A 325 -9.53 26.25 -3.74
C MET A 325 -10.68 25.87 -4.70
N ASP A 326 -11.90 25.66 -4.20
CA ASP A 326 -13.04 25.09 -4.94
C ASP A 326 -12.69 23.75 -5.63
N ASP A 327 -11.82 22.95 -5.03
CA ASP A 327 -11.33 21.65 -5.55
C ASP A 327 -12.31 20.52 -5.19
N LYS A 328 -13.49 20.53 -5.82
CA LYS A 328 -14.57 19.56 -5.56
C LYS A 328 -14.18 18.12 -5.88
N GLU A 329 -13.34 17.95 -6.90
CA GLU A 329 -12.81 16.65 -7.33
C GLU A 329 -11.64 16.18 -6.46
N ARG A 330 -11.11 17.04 -5.58
CA ARG A 330 -10.04 16.73 -4.61
C ARG A 330 -8.77 16.22 -5.30
N THR A 331 -8.38 16.89 -6.38
CA THR A 331 -7.26 16.47 -7.24
C THR A 331 -6.04 17.39 -7.13
N ARG A 332 -6.21 18.61 -6.62
CA ARG A 332 -5.18 19.65 -6.59
C ARG A 332 -4.43 19.67 -5.26
N SER A 333 -4.87 18.91 -4.27
CA SER A 333 -4.23 18.86 -2.96
C SER A 333 -4.17 17.44 -2.40
N LEU A 334 -3.04 17.12 -1.76
CA LEU A 334 -2.73 15.78 -1.28
C LEU A 334 -2.37 15.79 0.20
N ALA A 335 -2.99 14.90 0.97
CA ALA A 335 -2.55 14.56 2.31
C ALA A 335 -1.49 13.45 2.25
N VAL A 336 -0.40 13.62 2.98
CA VAL A 336 0.65 12.62 3.17
C VAL A 336 0.90 12.44 4.67
N LEU A 337 0.74 11.23 5.16
CA LEU A 337 0.95 10.90 6.58
C LEU A 337 2.12 9.94 6.71
N LEU A 338 3.09 10.31 7.53
CA LEU A 338 4.20 9.44 7.90
C LEU A 338 3.95 8.90 9.31
N HIS A 339 4.26 7.62 9.51
CA HIS A 339 4.01 6.92 10.77
C HIS A 339 5.23 6.12 11.22
N GLY A 340 5.29 5.79 12.52
CA GLY A 340 6.11 4.69 13.02
C GLY A 340 5.31 3.39 13.03
N ASP A 341 5.96 2.25 12.84
CA ASP A 341 5.32 0.92 12.80
C ASP A 341 4.48 0.60 14.04
N ALA A 342 5.06 0.74 15.24
CA ALA A 342 4.35 0.43 16.49
C ALA A 342 3.17 1.38 16.75
N ALA A 343 3.33 2.67 16.44
CA ALA A 343 2.29 3.67 16.65
C ALA A 343 1.13 3.51 15.65
N PHE A 344 1.45 3.23 14.38
CA PHE A 344 0.46 2.96 13.33
C PHE A 344 -0.46 1.80 13.71
N ALA A 345 0.10 0.72 14.27
CA ALA A 345 -0.69 -0.45 14.71
C ALA A 345 -1.40 -0.24 16.05
N GLY A 346 -0.86 0.59 16.94
CA GLY A 346 -1.32 0.69 18.34
C GLY A 346 -2.28 1.83 18.63
N GLN A 347 -2.29 2.90 17.83
CA GLN A 347 -3.10 4.10 18.11
C GLN A 347 -4.45 4.06 17.38
N GLY A 348 -5.55 4.11 18.15
CA GLY A 348 -6.91 4.06 17.61
C GLY A 348 -7.23 5.17 16.60
N VAL A 349 -6.62 6.35 16.76
CA VAL A 349 -6.83 7.52 15.89
C VAL A 349 -6.43 7.25 14.44
N VAL A 350 -5.50 6.33 14.18
CA VAL A 350 -5.13 5.91 12.82
C VAL A 350 -6.33 5.29 12.11
N TYR A 351 -7.05 4.38 12.79
CA TYR A 351 -8.22 3.74 12.22
C TYR A 351 -9.42 4.70 12.10
N GLU A 352 -9.57 5.64 13.04
CA GLU A 352 -10.58 6.70 12.95
C GLU A 352 -10.36 7.57 11.71
N THR A 353 -9.11 7.99 11.47
CA THR A 353 -8.75 8.86 10.35
C THR A 353 -8.76 8.14 8.99
N LEU A 354 -8.37 6.86 8.94
CA LEU A 354 -8.57 6.02 7.75
C LEU A 354 -10.05 5.95 7.35
N GLY A 355 -10.95 5.87 8.35
CA GLY A 355 -12.40 5.87 8.14
C GLY A 355 -12.95 7.15 7.51
N PHE A 356 -12.23 8.28 7.56
CA PHE A 356 -12.67 9.54 6.95
C PHE A 356 -12.73 9.49 5.42
N MET A 357 -12.03 8.54 4.79
CA MET A 357 -12.02 8.37 3.34
C MET A 357 -13.44 8.25 2.76
N ASP A 358 -14.34 7.56 3.46
CA ASP A 358 -15.71 7.28 3.01
C ASP A 358 -16.74 8.29 3.53
N LEU A 359 -16.33 9.30 4.29
CA LEU A 359 -17.23 10.33 4.84
C LEU A 359 -17.20 11.59 3.97
N PRO A 360 -18.31 12.00 3.33
CA PRO A 360 -18.31 13.11 2.36
C PRO A 360 -17.76 14.45 2.89
N ALA A 361 -17.96 14.73 4.18
CA ALA A 361 -17.55 15.97 4.84
C ALA A 361 -16.10 15.94 5.40
N TYR A 362 -15.44 14.79 5.34
CA TYR A 362 -14.09 14.59 5.89
C TYR A 362 -13.10 14.05 4.84
N SER A 363 -13.61 13.42 3.79
CA SER A 363 -12.80 12.82 2.74
C SER A 363 -11.95 13.88 2.02
N THR A 364 -10.67 13.56 1.84
CA THR A 364 -9.69 14.37 1.11
C THR A 364 -9.39 13.81 -0.29
N GLY A 365 -10.16 12.84 -0.78
CA GLY A 365 -9.91 12.18 -2.08
C GLY A 365 -8.83 11.09 -2.03
N GLY A 366 -8.42 10.70 -0.82
CA GLY A 366 -7.33 9.76 -0.56
C GLY A 366 -6.20 10.41 0.22
N THR A 367 -5.36 9.57 0.83
CA THR A 367 -4.17 9.96 1.59
C THR A 367 -3.07 8.96 1.30
N VAL A 368 -1.84 9.43 1.12
CA VAL A 368 -0.69 8.52 1.01
C VAL A 368 -0.07 8.33 2.39
N HIS A 369 -0.07 7.09 2.87
CA HIS A 369 0.53 6.71 4.14
C HIS A 369 1.91 6.12 3.91
N ILE A 370 2.90 6.58 4.67
CA ILE A 370 4.27 6.07 4.64
C ILE A 370 4.65 5.64 6.05
N VAL A 371 4.76 4.32 6.26
CA VAL A 371 5.20 3.79 7.56
C VAL A 371 6.70 3.59 7.51
N VAL A 372 7.43 4.31 8.37
CA VAL A 372 8.87 4.05 8.60
C VAL A 372 8.95 2.84 9.53
N ASN A 373 8.88 1.64 8.96
CA ASN A 373 8.96 0.39 9.69
C ASN A 373 10.42 0.02 9.96
N ASN A 374 10.90 0.39 11.14
CA ASN A 374 12.23 0.06 11.64
C ASN A 374 12.26 -1.21 12.51
N GLN A 375 11.15 -1.96 12.56
CA GLN A 375 11.04 -3.26 13.23
C GLN A 375 11.28 -3.21 14.75
N ILE A 376 10.96 -2.08 15.42
CA ILE A 376 11.16 -1.91 16.87
C ILE A 376 10.22 -0.87 17.51
#